data_AF-A0A847VJI6-F1
#
_entry.id   AF-A0A847VJI6-F1
#
_cell.length_a   1.000
_cell.length_b   1.000
_cell.length_c   1.000
_cell.angle_alpha   90.00
_cell.angle_beta   90.00
_cell.angle_gamma   90.00
#
_symmetry.space_group_name_H-M   'P 1'
#
loop_
_entity.id
_entity.type
_entity.pdbx_description
1 polymer ?
#
loop_
_entity_poly.entity_id
_entity_poly.type
_entity_poly.pdbx_seq_one_letter_code
_entity_poly.pdbx_strand_id
1 'polypeptide(L)' 'MLNVAVAGAGGRMGRMLIEAVLAADDLRLVGALDIDGSPALGQDAGAG' A
#
# COMPACT_ATOMS: atom_id res chain seq x y z
N MET A 1 1.56 1.52 17.38
CA MET A 1 2.09 1.74 16.02
C MET A 1 2.57 0.41 15.46
N LEU A 2 1.77 -0.22 14.60
CA LEU A 2 2.12 -1.47 13.91
C LEU A 2 2.56 -1.15 12.47
N ASN A 3 3.70 -1.70 12.06
CA ASN A 3 4.21 -1.55 10.71
C ASN A 3 3.54 -2.55 9.77
N VAL A 4 2.96 -2.05 8.69
CA VAL A 4 2.21 -2.85 7.71
C VAL A 4 2.85 -2.73 6.34
N ALA A 5 2.99 -3.86 5.66
CA ALA A 5 3.32 -3.92 4.24
C ALA A 5 2.17 -4.57 3.46
N VAL A 6 1.86 -4.02 2.28
CA VAL A 6 0.76 -4.50 1.43
C VAL A 6 1.32 -5.13 0.17
N ALA A 7 1.01 -6.41 -0.07
CA ALA A 7 1.32 -7.11 -1.31
C ALA A 7 0.14 -7.00 -2.30
N GLY A 8 0.44 -6.92 -3.60
CA GLY A 8 -0.57 -6.64 -4.63
C GLY A 8 -1.10 -5.21 -4.55
N ALA A 9 -0.23 -4.26 -4.19
CA ALA A 9 -0.58 -2.87 -3.90
C ALA A 9 -1.26 -2.14 -5.08
N GLY A 10 -0.92 -2.48 -6.33
CA GLY A 10 -1.55 -1.90 -7.51
C GLY A 10 -2.98 -2.41 -7.79
N GLY A 11 -3.39 -3.51 -7.16
CA GLY A 11 -4.71 -4.11 -7.31
C GLY A 11 -5.81 -3.35 -6.56
N ARG A 12 -7.08 -3.60 -6.89
CA ARG A 12 -8.24 -2.95 -6.24
C ARG A 12 -8.24 -3.11 -4.73
N MET A 13 -8.01 -4.33 -4.23
CA MET A 13 -7.96 -4.59 -2.79
C MET A 13 -6.70 -3.99 -2.15
N GLY A 14 -5.55 -4.04 -2.82
CA GLY A 14 -4.30 -3.45 -2.33
C GLY A 14 -4.45 -1.95 -2.05
N ARG A 15 -5.07 -1.21 -2.97
CA ARG A 15 -5.38 0.21 -2.80
C ARG A 15 -6.30 0.48 -1.61
N MET A 16 -7.37 -0.31 -1.45
CA MET A 16 -8.26 -0.19 -0.29
C MET A 16 -7.55 -0.47 1.04
N LEU A 17 -6.64 -1.45 1.08
CA LEU A 17 -5.86 -1.75 2.28
C LEU A 17 -4.88 -0.62 2.59
N ILE A 18 -4.26 0.00 1.57
CA ILE A 18 -3.39 1.16 1.75
C ILE A 18 -4.18 2.33 2.35
N GLU A 19 -5.35 2.67 1.79
CA GLU A 19 -6.22 3.72 2.33
C GLU A 19 -6.59 3.44 3.79
N ALA A 20 -6.97 2.21 4.12
CA ALA A 20 -7.31 1.82 5.48
C ALA A 20 -6.12 1.94 6.45
N VAL A 21 -4.91 1.57 6.03
CA VAL A 21 -3.69 1.71 6.83
C VAL A 21 -3.35 3.18 7.05
N LEU A 22 -3.49 4.03 6.03
CA LEU A 22 -3.22 5.46 6.12
C LEU A 22 -4.25 6.21 6.98
N ALA A 23 -5.48 5.70 7.06
CA ALA A 23 -6.55 6.26 7.87
C ALA A 23 -6.51 5.84 9.36
N ALA A 24 -5.66 4.87 9.74
CA ALA A 24 -5.60 4.34 11.08
C ALA A 24 -4.46 4.99 11.90
N ASP A 25 -4.79 5.52 13.08
CA ASP A 25 -3.82 6.22 13.94
C ASP A 25 -2.76 5.30 14.58
N ASP A 26 -3.03 4.00 14.62
CA ASP A 26 -2.17 2.99 15.24
C ASP A 26 -1.36 2.17 14.23
N LEU A 27 -1.48 2.46 12.93
CA LEU A 27 -0.79 1.77 11.85
C LEU A 27 0.19 2.69 11.11
N ARG A 28 1.19 2.07 10.48
CA ARG A 28 2.12 2.75 9.57
C ARG A 28 2.37 1.89 8.34
N LEU A 29 2.09 2.44 7.16
CA LEU A 29 2.49 1.81 5.90
C LEU A 29 4.01 1.93 5.75
N VAL A 30 4.70 0.79 5.69
CA VAL A 30 6.17 0.73 5.54
C VAL A 30 6.62 0.04 4.25
N GLY A 31 5.68 -0.51 3.47
CA GLY A 31 5.97 -1.14 2.21
C GLY A 31 4.73 -1.40 1.38
N ALA A 32 4.88 -1.26 0.07
CA ALA A 32 3.86 -1.60 -0.92
C ALA A 32 4.58 -2.37 -2.04
N LEU A 33 4.15 -3.60 -2.28
CA LEU A 33 4.79 -4.53 -3.20
C LEU A 33 3.79 -5.00 -4.24
N ASP A 34 4.29 -5.26 -5.44
CA ASP A 34 3.49 -5.82 -6.52
C ASP A 34 4.35 -6.74 -7.39
N ILE A 35 3.71 -7.42 -8.35
CA ILE A 35 4.40 -8.26 -9.31
C ILE A 35 5.29 -7.43 -10.24
N ASP A 36 6.33 -8.06 -10.79
CA ASP A 36 7.19 -7.44 -11.79
C ASP A 36 6.38 -6.96 -13.00
N GLY A 37 6.75 -5.81 -13.55
CA GLY A 37 6.01 -5.15 -14.63
C GLY A 37 4.67 -4.52 -14.23
N SER A 38 4.27 -4.55 -12.95
CA SER A 38 3.09 -3.80 -12.51
C SER A 38 3.27 -2.31 -12.80
N PRO A 39 2.28 -1.64 -13.41
CA PRO A 39 2.38 -0.21 -13.72
C PRO A 39 2.50 0.63 -12.44
N ALA A 40 2.08 0.11 -11.28
CA ALA A 40 2.16 0.81 -9.99
C ALA A 40 3.58 0.88 -9.42
N LEU A 41 4.53 0.09 -9.92
CA LEU A 41 5.92 0.10 -9.42
C LEU A 41 6.56 1.48 -9.65
N GLY A 42 7.30 1.96 -8.64
CA GLY A 42 7.96 3.27 -8.66
C GLY A 42 7.05 4.45 -8.34
N GLN A 43 5.75 4.23 -8.13
CA GLN A 43 4.82 5.25 -7.67
C GLN A 43 4.75 5.27 -6.13
N ASP A 44 4.44 6.44 -5.57
CA ASP A 44 4.12 6.53 -4.14
C ASP A 44 2.76 5.86 -3.88
N ALA A 45 2.78 4.85 -3.01
CA ALA A 45 1.60 4.10 -2.63
C ALA A 45 0.53 4.94 -1.91
N GLY A 46 0.93 6.04 -1.26
CA GLY A 46 0.04 6.94 -0.52
C GLY A 46 -0.39 8.20 -1.27
N ALA A 47 -0.04 8.36 -2.55
CA ALA A 47 -0.36 9.55 -3.35
C ALA A 47 -1.78 9.55 -3.96
N GLY A 48 -2.68 8.69 -3.44
CA GLY A 48 -4.08 8.55 -3.90
C GLY A 48 -5.05 9.50 -3.22
#